data_AF-A0A3S3PM12-F1
#
_entry.id   AF-A0A3S3PM12-F1
#
_cell.length_a   1.000
_cell.length_b   1.000
_cell.length_c   1.000
_cell.angle_alpha   90.00
_cell.angle_beta   90.00
_cell.angle_gamma   90.00
#
_symmetry.space_group_name_H-M   'P 1'
#
loop_
_entity.id
_entity.type
_entity.pdbx_description
1 polymer ?
#
loop_
_entity_poly.entity_id
_entity_poly.type
_entity_poly.pdbx_seq_one_letter_code
_entity_poly.pdbx_strand_id
1 'polypeptide(L)'
;MLILNLNPIFKIRGIEKPFSYLVKNGFSRHAANLLINGKNRVYRLDHIEKLCEILVCEPNDLLTWLPESEQHYPENFPLAKLKKQASDSLNLKDTLMKAPLSELKAITATIVNEREEK
;
A
#
# COMPACT_ATOMS: atom_id res chain seq x y z
N MET A 1 13.61 12.39 2.00
CA MET A 1 13.67 11.24 2.95
C MET A 1 12.73 10.11 2.54
N LEU A 2 13.19 8.86 2.58
CA LEU A 2 12.34 7.67 2.42
C LEU A 2 11.70 7.28 3.76
N ILE A 3 10.44 6.88 3.72
CA ILE A 3 9.69 6.36 4.87
C ILE A 3 8.90 5.11 4.46
N LEU A 4 8.72 4.18 5.39
CA LEU A 4 7.76 3.09 5.24
C LEU A 4 6.35 3.63 5.48
N ASN A 5 5.46 3.39 4.53
CA ASN A 5 4.09 3.86 4.57
C ASN A 5 3.13 2.75 4.12
N LEU A 6 2.68 1.93 5.08
CA LEU A 6 1.83 0.78 4.81
C LEU A 6 0.33 1.14 4.71
N ASN A 7 -0.05 2.36 5.08
CA ASN A 7 -1.46 2.76 5.12
C ASN A 7 -2.17 2.69 3.76
N PRO A 8 -1.58 3.13 2.63
CA PRO A 8 -2.23 3.05 1.32
C PRO A 8 -2.54 1.61 0.92
N ILE A 9 -1.56 0.71 1.05
CA ILE A 9 -1.73 -0.69 0.67
C ILE A 9 -2.75 -1.41 1.55
N PHE A 10 -2.78 -1.13 2.87
CA PHE A 10 -3.83 -1.69 3.73
C PHE A 10 -5.23 -1.24 3.31
N LYS A 11 -5.40 0.04 2.94
CA LYS A 11 -6.69 0.56 2.47
C LYS A 11 -7.15 -0.08 1.17
N ILE A 12 -6.27 -0.12 0.16
CA ILE A 12 -6.60 -0.71 -1.16
C ILE A 12 -6.91 -2.20 -1.04
N ARG A 13 -6.23 -2.91 -0.12
CA ARG A 13 -6.48 -4.33 0.17
C ARG A 13 -7.68 -4.58 1.09
N GLY A 14 -8.39 -3.55 1.54
CA GLY A 14 -9.55 -3.68 2.43
C GLY A 14 -9.21 -4.17 3.84
N ILE A 15 -7.96 -3.99 4.30
CA ILE A 15 -7.49 -4.42 5.62
C ILE A 15 -7.86 -3.35 6.66
N GLU A 16 -8.92 -3.59 7.41
CA GLU A 16 -9.44 -2.64 8.41
C GLU A 16 -8.65 -2.62 9.72
N LYS A 17 -8.02 -3.75 10.07
CA LYS A 17 -7.26 -3.91 11.32
C LYS A 17 -5.80 -4.27 11.03
N PRO A 18 -4.98 -3.30 10.56
CA PRO A 18 -3.58 -3.54 10.21
C PRO A 18 -2.77 -4.25 11.28
N PHE A 19 -2.92 -3.84 12.55
CA PHE A 19 -2.16 -4.44 13.66
C PHE A 19 -2.48 -5.93 13.82
N SER A 20 -3.76 -6.26 13.90
CA SER A 20 -4.21 -7.65 14.01
C SER A 20 -3.82 -8.47 12.78
N TYR A 21 -3.89 -7.87 11.58
CA TYR A 21 -3.47 -8.52 10.35
C TYR A 21 -1.98 -8.88 10.36
N LEU A 22 -1.09 -7.96 10.74
CA LEU A 22 0.33 -8.23 10.84
C LEU A 22 0.65 -9.30 11.89
N VAL A 23 0.06 -9.20 13.09
CA VAL A 23 0.29 -10.20 14.15
C VAL A 23 -0.18 -11.59 13.73
N LYS A 24 -1.34 -11.70 13.08
CA LYS A 24 -1.86 -12.97 12.55
C LYS A 24 -0.94 -13.58 11.49
N ASN A 25 -0.20 -12.76 10.76
CA ASN A 25 0.74 -13.17 9.72
C ASN A 25 2.19 -13.32 10.21
N GLY A 26 2.41 -13.42 11.52
CA GLY A 26 3.70 -13.82 12.10
C GLY A 26 4.60 -12.68 12.56
N PHE A 27 4.16 -11.42 12.47
CA PHE A 27 4.91 -10.31 13.08
C PHE A 27 4.72 -10.29 14.60
N SER A 28 5.80 -10.02 15.35
CA SER A 28 5.67 -9.74 16.78
C SER A 28 4.83 -8.47 17.00
N ARG A 29 4.15 -8.36 18.14
CA ARG A 29 3.38 -7.15 18.49
C ARG A 29 4.24 -5.88 18.44
N HIS A 30 5.50 -6.00 18.86
CA HIS A 30 6.45 -4.90 18.80
C HIS A 30 6.75 -4.51 17.35
N ALA A 31 7.09 -5.47 16.49
CA ALA A 31 7.33 -5.22 15.07
C ALA A 31 6.09 -4.63 14.38
N ALA A 32 4.90 -5.18 14.64
CA ALA A 32 3.65 -4.67 14.05
C ALA A 32 3.39 -3.20 14.40
N ASN A 33 3.58 -2.81 15.67
CA ASN A 33 3.45 -1.41 16.09
C ASN A 33 4.47 -0.49 15.40
N LEU A 34 5.72 -0.93 15.30
CA LEU A 34 6.78 -0.18 14.63
C LEU A 34 6.49 0.03 13.14
N LEU A 35 6.05 -1.02 12.45
CA LEU A 35 5.74 -1.02 11.02
C LEU A 35 4.54 -0.11 10.70
N ILE A 36 3.47 -0.16 11.51
CA ILE A 36 2.26 0.65 11.30
C ILE A 36 2.52 2.13 11.56
N ASN A 37 3.29 2.45 12.60
CA ASN A 37 3.57 3.83 12.94
C ASN A 37 4.45 4.51 11.89
N GLY A 38 5.27 3.76 11.14
CA GLY A 38 6.10 4.28 10.05
C GLY A 38 7.19 5.27 10.50
N LYS A 39 7.39 5.44 11.81
CA LYS A 39 8.33 6.43 12.39
C LYS A 39 9.78 5.94 12.45
N ASN A 40 10.00 4.64 12.28
CA ASN A 40 11.35 4.09 12.29
C ASN A 40 12.12 4.51 11.05
N ARG A 41 13.43 4.69 11.19
CA ARG A 41 14.34 4.94 10.05
C ARG A 41 15.11 3.69 9.63
N VAL A 42 15.08 2.65 10.47
CA VAL A 42 15.72 1.36 10.22
C VAL A 42 14.64 0.32 10.07
N TYR A 43 14.61 -0.33 8.92
CA TYR A 43 13.72 -1.44 8.62
C TYR A 43 14.56 -2.67 8.35
N ARG A 44 14.15 -3.80 8.91
CA ARG A 44 14.79 -5.07 8.61
C ARG A 44 14.27 -5.58 7.26
N LEU A 45 15.17 -6.11 6.43
CA LEU A 45 14.81 -6.58 5.10
C LEU A 45 13.88 -7.80 5.14
N ASP A 46 14.04 -8.67 6.13
CA ASP A 46 13.13 -9.81 6.36
C ASP A 46 11.67 -9.36 6.60
N HIS A 47 11.46 -8.23 7.29
CA HIS A 47 10.13 -7.66 7.44
C HIS A 47 9.59 -7.11 6.13
N ILE A 48 10.43 -6.49 5.30
CA ILE A 48 10.02 -5.97 3.99
C ILE A 48 9.61 -7.12 3.07
N GLU A 49 10.44 -8.15 2.97
CA GLU A 49 10.13 -9.36 2.22
C GLU A 49 8.82 -10.00 2.70
N LYS A 50 8.65 -10.17 4.01
CA LYS A 50 7.43 -10.74 4.57
C LYS A 50 6.19 -9.90 4.29
N LEU A 51 6.32 -8.57 4.33
CA LEU A 51 5.24 -7.66 3.95
C LEU A 51 4.88 -7.83 2.47
N CYS A 52 5.86 -7.91 1.59
CA CYS A 52 5.66 -8.14 0.17
C CYS A 52 4.96 -9.48 -0.12
N GLU A 53 5.32 -10.55 0.60
CA GLU A 53 4.64 -11.85 0.49
C GLU A 53 3.15 -11.75 0.84
N ILE A 54 2.83 -11.22 2.03
CA ILE A 54 1.44 -11.24 2.54
C ILE A 54 0.57 -10.16 1.88
N LEU A 55 1.17 -9.05 1.48
CA LEU A 55 0.50 -7.96 0.80
C LEU A 55 0.63 -8.04 -0.72
N VAL A 56 1.27 -9.07 -1.28
CA VAL A 56 1.46 -9.30 -2.73
C VAL A 56 1.85 -8.01 -3.46
N CYS A 57 2.99 -7.45 -3.10
CA CYS A 57 3.48 -6.16 -3.60
C CYS A 57 5.00 -6.15 -3.75
N GLU A 58 5.54 -5.08 -4.32
CA GLU A 58 6.97 -4.83 -4.39
C GLU A 58 7.46 -3.95 -3.24
N PRO A 59 8.76 -3.99 -2.87
CA PRO A 59 9.30 -3.12 -1.82
C PRO A 59 9.04 -1.62 -2.05
N ASN A 60 8.99 -1.19 -3.32
CA ASN A 60 8.70 0.19 -3.68
C ASN A 60 7.26 0.61 -3.30
N ASP A 61 6.31 -0.32 -3.31
CA ASP A 61 4.91 -0.06 -2.93
C ASP A 61 4.77 0.24 -1.42
N LEU A 62 5.76 -0.19 -0.62
CA LEU A 62 5.78 0.02 0.83
C LEU A 62 6.44 1.35 1.21
N LEU A 63 7.17 1.98 0.28
CA LEU A 63 8.00 3.15 0.54
C LEU A 63 7.36 4.42 -0.02
N THR A 64 7.56 5.52 0.70
CA THR A 64 7.18 6.86 0.25
C THR A 64 8.38 7.77 0.36
N TRP A 65 8.60 8.58 -0.66
CA TRP A 65 9.59 9.64 -0.64
C TRP A 65 8.96 10.98 -0.27
N LEU A 66 9.50 11.60 0.79
CA LEU A 66 9.17 12.95 1.23
C LEU A 66 10.31 13.90 0.82
N PRO A 67 10.11 14.84 -0.12
CA PRO A 67 11.12 15.84 -0.44
C PRO A 67 11.38 16.75 0.75
N GLU A 68 12.62 17.22 0.92
CA GLU A 68 12.95 18.27 1.89
C GLU A 68 12.46 19.62 1.34
N SER A 69 11.88 20.45 2.20
CA SER A 69 11.12 21.66 1.81
C SER A 69 11.98 22.73 1.12
N GLU A 70 13.28 22.74 1.36
CA GLU A 70 14.19 23.79 0.89
C GLU A 70 15.07 23.34 -0.28
N GLN A 71 14.93 22.08 -0.72
CA GLN A 71 15.78 21.51 -1.75
C GLN A 71 15.07 21.49 -3.11
N HIS A 72 15.72 22.04 -4.13
CA HIS A 72 15.29 21.86 -5.52
C HIS A 72 15.73 20.48 -6.03
N TYR A 73 14.76 19.70 -6.47
CA TYR A 73 14.99 18.42 -7.14
C TYR A 73 14.77 18.58 -8.64
N PRO A 74 15.59 17.94 -9.48
CA PRO A 74 15.39 17.98 -10.92
C PRO A 74 14.05 17.32 -11.31
N GLU A 75 13.47 17.72 -12.44
CA GLU A 75 12.16 17.21 -12.89
C GLU A 75 12.12 15.68 -13.04
N ASN A 76 13.25 15.07 -13.42
CA ASN A 76 13.42 13.63 -13.60
C ASN A 76 14.03 12.93 -12.38
N PHE A 77 13.90 13.50 -11.18
CA PHE A 77 14.49 12.91 -9.97
C PHE A 77 13.96 11.48 -9.73
N PRO A 78 14.83 10.45 -9.62
CA PRO A 78 14.38 9.05 -9.58
C PRO A 78 13.37 8.72 -8.47
N LEU A 79 13.54 9.30 -7.28
CA LEU A 79 12.64 9.06 -6.14
C LEU A 79 11.30 9.80 -6.25
N ALA A 80 11.13 10.70 -7.23
CA ALA A 80 9.85 11.37 -7.46
C ALA A 80 8.73 10.38 -7.80
N LYS A 81 9.08 9.19 -8.32
CA LYS A 81 8.14 8.07 -8.55
C LYS A 81 7.52 7.54 -7.26
N LEU A 82 8.20 7.71 -6.12
CA LEU A 82 7.74 7.29 -4.79
C LEU A 82 7.04 8.41 -4.02
N LYS A 83 6.84 9.58 -4.64
CA LYS A 83 6.11 10.68 -4.02
C LYS A 83 4.65 10.28 -3.92
N LYS A 84 4.03 10.52 -2.75
CA LYS A 84 2.59 10.33 -2.54
C LYS A 84 1.82 11.01 -3.67
N GLN A 85 1.07 10.24 -4.46
CA GLN A 85 0.15 10.84 -5.41
C GLN A 85 -1.13 11.22 -4.64
N ALA A 86 -1.61 12.45 -4.82
CA ALA A 86 -2.87 12.89 -4.20
C ALA A 86 -4.08 12.04 -4.68
N SER A 87 -3.93 11.35 -5.81
CA SER A 87 -4.88 10.42 -6.43
C SER A 87 -4.96 9.04 -5.78
N ASP A 88 -4.07 8.68 -4.84
CA ASP A 88 -4.13 7.40 -4.09
C ASP A 88 -5.28 7.35 -3.07
N SER A 89 -6.18 8.33 -3.12
CA SER A 89 -7.44 8.41 -2.37
C SER A 89 -8.61 7.74 -3.10
N LEU A 90 -8.34 6.91 -4.13
CA LEU A 90 -9.33 5.98 -4.65
C LEU A 90 -9.68 4.96 -3.57
N ASN A 91 -10.70 5.30 -2.79
CA ASN A 91 -11.30 4.38 -1.83
C ASN A 91 -12.17 3.41 -2.63
N LEU A 92 -11.52 2.47 -3.34
CA LEU A 92 -12.15 1.45 -4.18
C LEU A 92 -13.32 0.80 -3.44
N LYS A 93 -13.14 0.53 -2.15
CA LYS A 93 -14.19 0.03 -1.27
C LYS A 93 -15.41 0.95 -1.23
N ASP A 94 -15.25 2.24 -0.99
CA ASP A 94 -16.37 3.18 -0.94
C ASP A 94 -17.08 3.30 -2.29
N THR A 95 -16.33 3.27 -3.40
CA THR A 95 -16.89 3.30 -4.75
C THR A 95 -17.73 2.06 -5.01
N LEU A 96 -17.21 0.87 -4.70
CA LEU A 96 -17.92 -0.39 -4.88
C LEU A 96 -19.14 -0.51 -3.94
N MET A 97 -19.02 -0.07 -2.69
CA MET A 97 -20.13 -0.13 -1.72
C MET A 97 -21.32 0.77 -2.09
N LYS A 98 -21.10 1.81 -2.91
CA LYS A 98 -22.16 2.70 -3.39
C LYS A 98 -22.74 2.28 -4.74
N ALA A 99 -22.13 1.32 -5.43
CA ALA A 99 -22.56 0.86 -6.73
C ALA A 99 -23.77 -0.11 -6.63
N PRO A 100 -24.74 -0.02 -7.55
CA PRO A 100 -25.81 -1.01 -7.68
C PRO A 100 -25.30 -2.43 -7.94
N LEU A 101 -26.08 -3.43 -7.52
CA LEU A 101 -25.71 -4.84 -7.68
C LEU A 101 -25.46 -5.25 -9.14
N SER A 102 -26.22 -4.69 -10.09
CA SER A 102 -26.03 -4.95 -11.52
C SER A 102 -24.67 -4.48 -12.02
N GLU A 103 -24.21 -3.31 -11.56
CA GLU A 103 -22.90 -2.75 -11.92
C GLU A 103 -21.78 -3.56 -11.28
N LEU A 104 -21.93 -3.99 -10.02
CA LEU A 104 -20.96 -4.85 -9.35
C LEU A 104 -20.76 -6.19 -10.08
N LYS A 105 -21.85 -6.78 -10.59
CA LYS A 105 -21.77 -8.00 -11.42
C LYS A 105 -21.01 -7.75 -12.71
N ALA A 106 -21.29 -6.65 -13.40
CA ALA A 106 -20.61 -6.29 -14.64
C ALA A 106 -19.10 -6.05 -14.40
N ILE A 107 -18.74 -5.26 -13.39
CA ILE A 107 -17.33 -4.99 -13.01
C ILE A 107 -16.61 -6.31 -12.71
N THR A 108 -17.23 -7.20 -11.94
CA THR A 108 -16.62 -8.49 -11.59
C THR A 108 -16.41 -9.35 -12.83
N ALA A 109 -17.38 -9.41 -13.75
CA ALA A 109 -17.25 -10.17 -14.99
C ALA A 109 -16.10 -9.66 -15.87
N THR A 110 -15.96 -8.33 -16.01
CA THR A 110 -14.84 -7.74 -16.76
C THR A 110 -13.49 -8.11 -16.14
N ILE A 111 -13.35 -8.00 -14.83
CA ILE A 111 -12.09 -8.32 -14.12
C ILE A 111 -11.73 -9.81 -14.27
N VAL A 112 -12.72 -10.71 -14.24
CA VAL A 112 -12.48 -12.15 -14.42
C VAL A 112 -11.99 -12.43 -15.83
N ASN A 113 -12.67 -11.88 -16.85
CA ASN A 113 -12.30 -12.10 -18.25
C ASN A 113 -10.86 -11.59 -18.54
N GLU A 114 -10.51 -10.40 -18.06
CA GLU A 114 -9.15 -9.83 -18.24
C GLU A 114 -8.04 -10.65 -17.56
N ARG A 115 -8.38 -11.47 -16.55
CA ARG A 115 -7.42 -12.33 -15.85
C ARG A 115 -7.28 -13.71 -16.50
N GLU A 116 -8.30 -14.18 -17.22
CA GLU A 116 -8.28 -15.47 -17.92
C GLU A 116 -7.61 -15.38 -19.31
N GLU A 117 -7.56 -14.19 -19.91
CA GLU A 117 -6.89 -13.93 -21.19
C GLU A 117 -5.36 -13.75 -21.08
N LYS A 118 -4.79 -13.77 -19.87
CA LYS A 118 -3.34 -13.67 -19.60
C LYS A 118 -2.77 -14.98 -19.07
#